data_AF-A0A8H3KAK8-F1
#
_entry.id   AF-A0A8H3KAK8-F1
#
_cell.length_a   1.000
_cell.length_b   1.000
_cell.length_c   1.000
_cell.angle_alpha   90.00
_cell.angle_beta   90.00
_cell.angle_gamma   90.00
#
_symmetry.space_group_name_H-M   'P 1'
#
loop_
_entity.id
_entity.type
_entity.pdbx_description
1 polymer ?
#
loop_
_entity_poly.entity_id
_entity_poly.type
_entity_poly.pdbx_seq_one_letter_code
_entity_poly.pdbx_strand_id
1 'polypeptide(L)'
;MSNKVSEQQLDDRVRNVLNLINYSLASGVPENAPEKRLNRREDQALLRRAASESIVLLKNDDNVLSFTKSKTTAVIGPNAKIARYGVGGSASLLPYYSVSPYDGIVNQCEKVVFSWRAYNEPASVKDRVPLDERVLVDLNCFFLDYEHPDLAPVWYSPTTKLG
;
A
#
# COMPACT_ATOMS: atom_id res chain seq x y z
N MET A 1 -19.81 51.39 -12.14
CA MET A 1 -18.65 50.49 -11.92
C MET A 1 -17.69 51.18 -10.96
N SER A 2 -17.22 50.52 -9.90
CA SER A 2 -16.57 51.16 -8.74
C SER A 2 -15.12 51.68 -8.96
N ASN A 3 -14.60 51.73 -10.19
CA ASN A 3 -13.22 52.18 -10.54
C ASN A 3 -12.08 51.64 -9.63
N LYS A 4 -12.25 50.44 -9.07
CA LYS A 4 -11.25 49.82 -8.16
C LYS A 4 -10.07 49.18 -8.89
N VAL A 5 -10.14 49.06 -10.22
CA VAL A 5 -9.13 48.43 -11.07
C VAL A 5 -8.98 49.30 -12.32
N SER A 6 -7.74 49.56 -12.75
CA SER A 6 -7.47 50.31 -13.97
C SER A 6 -7.59 49.42 -15.21
N GLU A 7 -7.86 50.02 -16.37
CA GLU A 7 -7.88 49.31 -17.66
C GLU A 7 -6.53 48.64 -17.94
N GLN A 8 -5.43 49.31 -17.64
CA GLN A 8 -4.09 48.72 -17.78
C GLN A 8 -3.93 47.45 -16.94
N GLN A 9 -4.41 47.44 -15.69
CA GLN A 9 -4.37 46.25 -14.85
C GLN A 9 -5.21 45.12 -15.44
N LEU A 10 -6.35 45.45 -16.04
CA LEU A 10 -7.18 44.47 -16.74
C LEU A 10 -6.45 43.90 -17.97
N ASP A 11 -5.88 44.77 -18.80
CA ASP A 11 -5.12 44.40 -20.00
C ASP A 11 -3.94 43.48 -19.66
N ASP A 12 -3.22 43.77 -18.58
CA ASP A 12 -2.10 42.94 -18.13
C ASP A 12 -2.56 41.53 -17.71
N ARG A 13 -3.72 41.40 -17.06
CA ARG A 13 -4.27 40.08 -16.69
C ARG A 13 -4.77 39.31 -17.90
N VAL A 14 -5.46 39.99 -18.83
CA VAL A 14 -5.91 39.39 -20.10
C VAL A 14 -4.70 38.92 -20.91
N ARG A 15 -3.65 39.73 -21.01
CA ARG A 15 -2.41 39.36 -21.72
C ARG A 15 -1.79 38.07 -21.17
N ASN A 16 -1.77 37.88 -19.86
CA ASN A 16 -1.25 36.65 -19.26
C ASN A 16 -2.09 35.41 -19.59
N VAL A 17 -3.42 35.53 -19.62
CA VAL A 17 -4.31 34.43 -20.04
C VAL A 17 -4.09 34.10 -21.51
N LEU A 18 -4.00 35.11 -22.38
CA LEU A 18 -3.71 34.90 -23.81
C LEU A 18 -2.34 34.28 -24.05
N ASN A 19 -1.32 34.65 -23.26
CA ASN A 19 0.00 34.02 -23.32
C ASN A 19 -0.06 32.54 -22.94
N LEU A 20 -0.84 32.17 -21.91
CA LEU A 20 -1.05 30.77 -21.55
C LEU A 20 -1.78 29.99 -22.65
N ILE A 21 -2.79 30.60 -23.28
CA ILE A 21 -3.50 30.01 -24.42
C ILE A 21 -2.51 29.76 -25.56
N ASN A 22 -1.72 30.77 -25.94
CA ASN A 22 -0.71 30.66 -27.00
C ASN A 22 0.32 29.56 -26.71
N TYR A 23 0.79 29.46 -25.46
CA TYR A 23 1.68 28.38 -25.03
C TYR A 23 1.01 27.00 -25.16
N SER A 24 -0.25 26.88 -24.74
CA SER A 24 -0.98 25.61 -24.73
C SER A 24 -1.29 25.11 -26.15
N LEU A 25 -1.47 26.01 -27.13
CA LEU A 25 -1.68 25.64 -28.53
C LEU A 25 -0.53 24.80 -29.11
N ALA A 26 0.71 24.99 -28.61
CA ALA A 26 1.87 24.21 -29.04
C ALA A 26 1.77 22.71 -28.68
N SER A 27 0.87 22.33 -27.77
CA SER A 27 0.60 20.92 -27.43
C SER A 27 -0.09 20.14 -28.56
N GLY A 28 -0.76 20.84 -29.49
CA GLY A 28 -1.54 20.23 -30.57
C GLY A 28 -2.79 19.48 -30.11
N VAL A 29 -3.18 19.59 -28.84
CA VAL A 29 -4.39 18.95 -28.30
C VAL A 29 -5.62 19.73 -28.76
N PRO A 30 -6.57 19.11 -29.48
CA PRO A 30 -7.80 19.79 -29.90
C PRO A 30 -8.65 20.21 -28.70
N GLU A 31 -9.44 21.28 -28.90
CA GLU A 31 -10.48 21.64 -27.93
C GLU A 31 -11.45 20.46 -27.73
N ASN A 32 -11.83 20.19 -26.48
CA ASN A 32 -12.72 19.08 -26.10
C ASN A 32 -12.23 17.70 -26.57
N ALA A 33 -10.92 17.51 -26.70
CA ALA A 33 -10.35 16.19 -27.00
C ALA A 33 -10.79 15.15 -25.95
N PRO A 34 -11.15 13.92 -26.38
CA PRO A 34 -11.52 12.87 -25.45
C PRO A 34 -10.31 12.46 -24.60
N GLU A 35 -10.58 12.13 -23.35
CA GLU A 35 -9.57 11.54 -22.47
C GLU A 35 -9.10 10.19 -23.03
N LYS A 36 -7.79 9.98 -23.03
CA LYS A 36 -7.17 8.73 -23.52
C LYS A 36 -6.42 8.05 -22.39
N ARG A 37 -6.38 6.72 -22.43
CA ARG A 37 -5.55 5.93 -21.53
C ARG A 37 -4.14 5.82 -22.10
N LEU A 38 -3.15 5.99 -21.23
CA LEU A 38 -1.73 5.85 -21.54
C LEU A 38 -1.06 4.94 -20.51
N ASN A 39 -1.47 3.67 -20.48
CA ASN A 39 -0.96 2.66 -19.55
C ASN A 39 0.24 1.89 -20.15
N ARG A 40 1.34 2.58 -20.44
CA ARG A 40 2.52 1.99 -21.09
C ARG A 40 3.43 1.30 -20.07
N ARG A 41 4.12 0.22 -20.48
CA ARG A 41 5.09 -0.48 -19.61
C ARG A 41 6.26 0.41 -19.17
N GLU A 42 6.69 1.33 -20.02
CA GLU A 42 7.74 2.31 -19.69
C GLU A 42 7.34 3.25 -18.56
N ASP A 43 6.09 3.75 -18.58
CA ASP A 43 5.54 4.59 -17.50
C ASP A 43 5.41 3.79 -16.21
N GLN A 44 4.94 2.54 -16.29
CA GLN A 44 4.83 1.65 -15.13
C GLN A 44 6.21 1.41 -14.48
N ALA A 45 7.24 1.18 -15.28
CA ALA A 45 8.61 0.99 -14.81
C ALA A 45 9.17 2.28 -14.16
N LEU A 46 8.91 3.43 -14.79
CA LEU A 46 9.29 4.75 -14.25
C LEU A 46 8.61 5.02 -12.90
N LEU A 47 7.30 4.79 -12.81
CA LEU A 47 6.53 4.97 -11.56
C LEU A 47 7.01 4.03 -10.46
N ARG A 48 7.30 2.77 -10.79
CA ARG A 48 7.87 1.80 -9.82
C ARG A 48 9.23 2.27 -9.29
N ARG A 49 10.08 2.78 -10.18
CA ARG A 49 11.39 3.34 -9.81
C ARG A 49 11.24 4.57 -8.91
N ALA A 50 10.46 5.55 -9.34
CA ALA A 50 10.20 6.77 -8.58
C ALA A 50 9.64 6.46 -7.19
N ALA A 51 8.70 5.52 -7.08
CA ALA A 51 8.17 5.04 -5.81
C ALA A 51 9.25 4.40 -4.93
N SER A 52 10.12 3.56 -5.51
CA SER A 52 11.21 2.92 -4.74
C SER A 52 12.26 3.93 -4.24
N GLU A 53 12.56 4.96 -5.04
CA GLU A 53 13.51 6.02 -4.68
C GLU A 53 12.90 7.04 -3.69
N SER A 54 11.58 7.04 -3.52
CA SER A 54 10.87 7.91 -2.56
C SER A 54 10.81 7.33 -1.13
N ILE A 55 11.22 6.07 -0.93
CA ILE A 55 11.20 5.41 0.38
C ILE A 55 12.40 5.85 1.20
N VAL A 56 12.15 6.30 2.44
CA VAL A 56 13.21 6.66 3.40
C VAL A 56 13.32 5.59 4.49
N LEU A 57 14.49 4.98 4.62
CA LEU A 57 14.81 4.05 5.70
C LEU A 57 15.14 4.83 6.97
N LEU A 58 14.22 4.81 7.95
CA LEU A 58 14.39 5.56 9.20
C LEU A 58 15.22 4.82 10.25
N LYS A 59 15.11 3.49 10.29
CA LYS A 59 15.75 2.65 11.31
C LYS A 59 16.05 1.26 10.75
N ASN A 60 17.22 0.72 11.05
CA ASN A 60 17.63 -0.64 10.68
C ASN A 60 18.64 -1.20 11.70
N ASP A 61 18.16 -1.52 12.89
CA ASP A 61 18.98 -2.20 13.91
C ASP A 61 19.17 -3.67 13.49
N ASP A 62 20.26 -4.29 13.95
CA ASP A 62 20.57 -5.71 13.74
C ASP A 62 20.58 -6.19 12.27
N ASN A 63 20.69 -5.26 11.32
CA ASN A 63 20.63 -5.53 9.88
C ASN A 63 19.39 -6.35 9.47
N VAL A 64 18.23 -6.08 10.09
CA VAL A 64 16.97 -6.75 9.78
C VAL A 64 16.60 -6.58 8.29
N LEU A 65 16.94 -5.43 7.70
CA LEU A 65 16.88 -5.19 6.26
C LEU A 65 18.30 -5.21 5.66
N SER A 66 18.53 -5.80 4.48
CA SER A 66 17.57 -6.44 3.57
C SER A 66 17.20 -7.86 4.01
N PHE A 67 15.90 -8.16 4.14
CA PHE A 67 15.44 -9.46 4.64
C PHE A 67 15.54 -10.59 3.59
N THR A 68 15.70 -11.82 4.06
CA THR A 68 15.82 -13.01 3.20
C THR A 68 14.47 -13.50 2.71
N LYS A 69 14.32 -13.64 1.39
CA LYS A 69 13.06 -14.02 0.71
C LYS A 69 12.65 -15.50 0.87
N SER A 70 13.59 -16.36 1.28
CA SER A 70 13.35 -17.79 1.52
C SER A 70 12.80 -18.10 2.92
N LYS A 71 12.80 -17.11 3.84
CA LYS A 71 12.20 -17.29 5.15
C LYS A 71 10.67 -17.23 5.06
N THR A 72 10.00 -17.96 5.95
CA THR A 72 8.56 -17.80 6.14
C THR A 72 8.29 -16.37 6.60
N THR A 73 7.49 -15.66 5.81
CA THR A 73 7.25 -14.22 5.98
C THR A 73 5.80 -13.99 6.41
N ALA A 74 5.62 -13.22 7.48
CA ALA A 74 4.32 -12.72 7.91
C ALA A 74 4.21 -11.23 7.56
N VAL A 75 3.12 -10.82 6.88
CA VAL A 75 2.85 -9.42 6.54
C VAL A 75 1.70 -8.93 7.42
N ILE A 76 1.97 -7.95 8.29
CA ILE A 76 1.05 -7.54 9.34
C ILE A 76 0.71 -6.06 9.25
N GLY A 77 -0.58 -5.74 9.39
CA GLY A 77 -1.08 -4.39 9.56
C GLY A 77 -2.28 -4.08 8.67
N PRO A 78 -3.10 -3.08 9.04
CA PRO A 78 -4.34 -2.73 8.32
C PRO A 78 -4.08 -2.22 6.89
N ASN A 79 -2.87 -1.74 6.60
CA ASN A 79 -2.47 -1.27 5.28
C ASN A 79 -1.80 -2.36 4.42
N ALA A 80 -1.63 -3.60 4.92
CA ALA A 80 -0.93 -4.66 4.19
C ALA A 80 -1.57 -4.93 2.82
N LYS A 81 -2.90 -5.10 2.77
CA LYS A 81 -3.66 -5.31 1.53
C LYS A 81 -4.23 -4.02 0.91
N ILE A 82 -3.90 -2.86 1.46
CA ILE A 82 -4.41 -1.58 0.97
C ILE A 82 -3.28 -0.83 0.27
N ALA A 83 -3.37 -0.70 -1.05
CA ALA A 83 -2.45 0.13 -1.82
C ALA A 83 -2.76 1.62 -1.58
N ARG A 84 -2.02 2.24 -0.65
CA ARG A 84 -2.09 3.68 -0.37
C ARG A 84 -1.12 4.45 -1.28
N TYR A 85 -1.55 4.74 -2.51
CA TYR A 85 -0.72 5.41 -3.53
C TYR A 85 -1.02 6.91 -3.70
N GLY A 86 -2.05 7.44 -3.05
CA GLY A 86 -2.48 8.82 -3.26
C GLY A 86 -3.17 9.44 -2.06
N VAL A 87 -3.47 10.73 -2.20
CA VAL A 87 -4.20 11.54 -1.23
C VAL A 87 -5.61 11.81 -1.75
N GLY A 88 -6.56 12.07 -0.84
CA GLY A 88 -7.91 12.47 -1.22
C GLY A 88 -7.96 13.89 -1.81
N GLY A 89 -9.17 14.32 -2.22
CA GLY A 89 -9.42 15.68 -2.72
C GLY A 89 -8.99 15.87 -4.17
N SER A 90 -8.56 17.10 -4.52
CA SER A 90 -8.23 17.48 -5.91
C SER A 90 -7.02 16.74 -6.50
N ALA A 91 -6.21 16.09 -5.67
CA ALA A 91 -5.08 15.26 -6.09
C ALA A 91 -5.45 13.78 -6.25
N SER A 92 -6.72 13.40 -6.02
CA SER A 92 -7.16 12.02 -6.16
C SER A 92 -7.29 11.63 -7.63
N LEU A 93 -6.78 10.46 -7.97
CA LEU A 93 -6.83 9.88 -9.31
C LEU A 93 -7.14 8.39 -9.21
N LEU A 94 -7.86 7.87 -10.19
CA LEU A 94 -8.09 6.43 -10.34
C LEU A 94 -6.89 5.82 -11.08
N PRO A 95 -6.11 4.93 -10.46
CA PRO A 95 -4.96 4.32 -11.13
C PRO A 95 -5.45 3.25 -12.10
N TYR A 96 -4.65 2.95 -13.13
CA TYR A 96 -4.92 1.80 -14.00
C TYR A 96 -4.91 0.47 -13.24
N TYR A 97 -4.00 0.36 -12.28
CA TYR A 97 -3.92 -0.72 -11.30
C TYR A 97 -3.09 -0.24 -10.12
N SER A 98 -3.19 -0.95 -9.00
CA SER A 98 -2.36 -0.73 -7.83
C SER A 98 -1.81 -2.06 -7.33
N VAL A 99 -0.67 -2.02 -6.65
CA VAL A 99 -0.05 -3.18 -6.02
C VAL A 99 -0.03 -2.90 -4.53
N SER A 100 -0.70 -3.73 -3.73
CA SER A 100 -0.65 -3.59 -2.28
C SER A 100 0.74 -4.00 -1.75
N PRO A 101 1.15 -3.53 -0.55
CA PRO A 101 2.37 -4.03 0.10
C PRO A 101 2.42 -5.56 0.20
N TYR A 102 1.28 -6.19 0.51
CA TYR A 102 1.12 -7.64 0.56
C TYR A 102 1.44 -8.28 -0.79
N ASP A 103 0.78 -7.83 -1.86
CA ASP A 103 1.01 -8.38 -3.21
C ASP A 103 2.47 -8.18 -3.66
N GLY A 104 3.07 -7.03 -3.31
CA GLY A 104 4.47 -6.75 -3.58
C GLY A 104 5.42 -7.74 -2.91
N ILE A 105 5.14 -8.10 -1.65
CA ILE A 105 5.93 -9.07 -0.88
C ILE A 105 5.69 -10.51 -1.34
N VAL A 106 4.44 -10.90 -1.62
CA VAL A 106 4.07 -12.22 -2.15
C VAL A 106 4.77 -12.50 -3.47
N ASN A 107 4.88 -11.50 -4.35
CA ASN A 107 5.60 -11.63 -5.62
C ASN A 107 7.13 -11.75 -5.47
N GLN A 108 7.67 -11.65 -4.25
CA GLN A 108 9.11 -11.72 -3.99
C GLN A 108 9.50 -12.85 -3.05
N CYS A 109 8.62 -13.28 -2.14
CA CYS A 109 8.94 -14.26 -1.10
C CYS A 109 8.41 -15.64 -1.45
N GLU A 110 9.13 -16.68 -1.05
CA GLU A 110 8.76 -18.07 -1.35
C GLU A 110 7.52 -18.53 -0.55
N LYS A 111 7.39 -18.06 0.69
CA LYS A 111 6.30 -18.45 1.58
C LYS A 111 5.82 -17.26 2.42
N VAL A 112 4.67 -16.70 2.04
CA VAL A 112 3.97 -15.66 2.82
C VAL A 112 2.78 -16.30 3.52
N VAL A 113 3.01 -16.81 4.73
CA VAL A 113 2.02 -17.52 5.52
C VAL A 113 2.20 -17.12 6.98
N PHE A 114 1.12 -16.73 7.63
CA PHE A 114 1.06 -16.61 9.08
C PHE A 114 -0.03 -17.56 9.59
N SER A 115 0.36 -18.69 10.19
CA SER A 115 -0.57 -19.63 10.79
C SER A 115 -0.63 -19.39 12.29
N TRP A 116 -1.81 -19.09 12.79
CA TRP A 116 -2.10 -19.13 14.23
C TRP A 116 -2.64 -20.51 14.58
N ARG A 117 -2.20 -21.08 15.70
CA ARG A 117 -2.64 -22.40 16.17
C ARG A 117 -2.94 -22.35 17.66
N ALA A 118 -4.09 -22.88 18.07
CA ALA A 118 -4.43 -23.09 19.47
C ALA A 118 -4.22 -24.55 19.87
N TYR A 119 -3.78 -24.78 21.10
CA TYR A 119 -3.57 -26.09 21.69
C TYR A 119 -4.11 -26.09 23.12
N ASN A 120 -4.75 -27.18 23.56
CA ASN A 120 -5.07 -27.38 24.98
C ASN A 120 -3.84 -27.83 25.79
N GLU A 121 -2.78 -28.25 25.10
CA GLU A 121 -1.58 -28.81 25.72
C GLU A 121 -0.39 -27.86 25.60
N PRO A 122 0.47 -27.78 26.64
CA PRO A 122 1.66 -26.95 26.63
C PRO A 122 2.65 -27.41 25.55
N ALA A 123 3.57 -26.51 25.16
CA ALA A 123 4.59 -26.81 24.16
C ALA A 123 5.58 -27.92 24.54
N SER A 124 5.57 -28.37 25.79
CA SER A 124 6.35 -29.51 26.28
C SER A 124 5.82 -30.87 25.82
N VAL A 125 4.56 -30.97 25.41
CA VAL A 125 3.97 -32.22 24.90
C VAL A 125 4.35 -32.39 23.43
N LYS A 126 5.10 -33.46 23.11
CA LYS A 126 5.67 -33.67 21.76
C LYS A 126 4.62 -33.94 20.69
N ASP A 127 3.56 -34.67 21.03
CA ASP A 127 2.55 -35.14 20.08
C ASP A 127 1.24 -34.36 20.18
N ARG A 128 1.31 -33.12 20.69
CA ARG A 128 0.12 -32.29 20.85
C ARG A 128 -0.54 -31.99 19.51
N VAL A 129 -1.86 -32.06 19.49
CA VAL A 129 -2.68 -31.81 18.31
C VAL A 129 -3.20 -30.37 18.36
N PRO A 130 -3.09 -29.58 17.27
CA PRO A 130 -3.71 -28.27 17.21
C PRO A 130 -5.23 -28.42 17.30
N LEU A 131 -5.85 -27.69 18.22
CA LEU A 131 -7.29 -27.61 18.37
C LEU A 131 -7.91 -26.81 17.21
N ASP A 132 -7.25 -25.72 16.83
CA ASP A 132 -7.59 -24.90 15.66
C ASP A 132 -6.30 -24.45 14.98
N GLU A 133 -6.34 -24.30 13.66
CA GLU A 133 -5.29 -23.71 12.86
C GLU A 133 -5.91 -22.72 11.87
N ARG A 134 -5.51 -21.46 11.96
CA ARG A 134 -5.97 -20.40 11.07
C ARG A 134 -4.80 -19.84 10.28
N VAL A 135 -4.90 -19.94 8.95
CA VAL A 135 -4.01 -19.22 8.04
C VAL A 135 -4.51 -17.78 7.95
N LEU A 136 -3.82 -16.90 8.65
CA LEU A 136 -4.15 -15.49 8.73
C LEU A 136 -3.61 -14.78 7.49
N VAL A 137 -4.52 -14.55 6.55
CA VAL A 137 -4.25 -13.79 5.33
C VAL A 137 -4.61 -12.32 5.45
N ASP A 138 -5.37 -11.92 6.48
CA ASP A 138 -5.76 -10.54 6.76
C ASP A 138 -5.78 -10.29 8.26
N LEU A 139 -5.17 -9.18 8.70
CA LEU A 139 -4.88 -8.95 10.11
C LEU A 139 -5.63 -7.74 10.64
N ASN A 140 -6.93 -7.95 10.87
CA ASN A 140 -7.59 -7.49 12.09
C ASN A 140 -7.42 -8.59 13.15
N CYS A 141 -6.19 -8.83 13.62
CA CYS A 141 -5.94 -9.79 14.69
C CYS A 141 -6.27 -9.17 16.05
N PHE A 142 -7.56 -8.92 16.27
CA PHE A 142 -8.09 -8.86 17.63
C PHE A 142 -8.59 -10.28 17.94
N PHE A 143 -7.71 -11.11 18.52
CA PHE A 143 -8.11 -12.35 19.20
C PHE A 143 -8.72 -12.06 20.59
N LEU A 144 -9.17 -10.82 20.81
CA LEU A 144 -10.05 -10.50 21.93
C LEU A 144 -11.32 -11.31 21.65
N ASP A 145 -11.61 -12.27 22.51
CA ASP A 145 -12.76 -13.18 22.44
C ASP A 145 -12.63 -14.39 21.49
N TYR A 146 -11.43 -14.98 21.36
CA TYR A 146 -11.33 -16.32 20.75
C TYR A 146 -12.05 -17.36 21.63
N GLU A 147 -13.11 -17.96 21.09
CA GLU A 147 -13.84 -19.09 21.68
C GLU A 147 -13.82 -20.30 20.74
N HIS A 148 -13.73 -21.49 21.33
CA HIS A 148 -13.88 -22.77 20.63
C HIS A 148 -14.60 -23.76 21.55
N PRO A 149 -15.56 -24.58 21.07
CA PRO A 149 -16.35 -25.49 21.93
C PRO A 149 -15.50 -26.43 22.79
N ASP A 150 -14.39 -26.90 22.23
CA ASP A 150 -13.45 -27.81 22.90
C ASP A 150 -12.26 -27.09 23.57
N LEU A 151 -12.33 -25.76 23.73
CA LEU A 151 -11.25 -24.99 24.34
C LEU A 151 -11.21 -25.22 25.85
N ALA A 152 -10.06 -25.66 26.36
CA ALA A 152 -9.86 -25.77 27.79
C ALA A 152 -9.75 -24.37 28.44
N PRO A 153 -10.03 -24.24 29.76
CA PRO A 153 -9.86 -22.98 30.48
C PRO A 153 -8.45 -22.40 30.41
N VAL A 154 -7.45 -23.27 30.24
CA VAL A 154 -6.06 -22.91 29.95
C VAL A 154 -5.71 -23.51 28.60
N TRP A 155 -5.29 -22.65 27.68
CA TRP A 155 -4.86 -23.02 26.34
C TRP A 155 -3.58 -22.28 25.96
N TYR A 156 -2.89 -22.79 24.95
CA TYR A 156 -1.57 -22.35 24.52
C TYR A 156 -1.62 -22.01 23.03
N SER A 157 -1.14 -20.81 22.68
CA SER A 157 -0.85 -20.42 21.31
C SER A 157 0.63 -20.09 21.21
N PRO A 158 1.47 -20.99 20.68
CA PRO A 158 2.88 -20.71 20.50
C PRO A 158 3.01 -19.63 19.42
N THR A 159 3.50 -18.45 19.79
CA THR A 159 4.11 -17.57 18.81
C THR A 159 5.42 -18.24 18.41
N THR A 160 5.52 -18.68 17.16
CA THR A 160 6.77 -19.23 16.64
C THR A 160 7.84 -18.15 16.79
N LYS A 161 8.76 -18.30 17.77
CA LYS A 161 10.02 -17.57 17.73
C LYS A 161 10.77 -18.10 16.52
N LEU A 162 10.73 -17.32 15.44
CA LEU A 162 11.59 -17.55 14.28
C LEU A 162 13.03 -17.31 14.76
N GLY A 163 13.77 -18.42 14.93
CA GLY A 163 15.22 -18.38 14.99
C GLY A 163 15.83 -17.97 13.65
#